data_AF-A0A9E3YJR8-F1
#
_entry.id   AF-A0A9E3YJR8-F1
#
_cell.length_a   1.000
_cell.length_b   1.000
_cell.length_c   1.000
_cell.angle_alpha   90.00
_cell.angle_beta   90.00
_cell.angle_gamma   90.00
#
_symmetry.space_group_name_H-M   'P 1'
#
loop_
_entity.id
_entity.type
_entity.pdbx_description
1 polymer ?
#
loop_
_entity_poly.entity_id
_entity_poly.type
_entity_poly.pdbx_seq_one_letter_code
_entity_poly.pdbx_strand_id
1 'polypeptide(L)' 'VGSIETGKRADFAVLEDDPENIGGENLKDVRVWGTVQGGRIFDAATI' A
#
# COMPACT_ATOMS: atom_id res chain seq x y z
N VAL A 1 0.61 12.93 6.45
CA VAL A 1 1.35 11.89 5.71
C VAL A 1 1.65 10.78 6.70
N GLY A 2 1.42 9.51 6.34
CA GLY A 2 1.62 8.37 7.25
C GLY A 2 0.38 7.88 8.00
N SER A 3 -0.81 8.37 7.67
CA SER A 3 -2.09 7.79 8.12
C SER A 3 -3.19 8.08 7.10
N ILE A 4 -4.24 7.25 7.11
CA ILE A 4 -5.40 7.36 6.23
C ILE A 4 -6.54 7.99 7.02
N GLU A 5 -6.83 9.26 6.73
CA GLU A 5 -7.86 10.05 7.41
C GLU A 5 -8.50 11.04 6.43
N THR A 6 -9.73 11.46 6.70
CA THR A 6 -10.45 12.46 5.92
C THR A 6 -9.69 13.78 5.85
N GLY A 7 -9.67 14.40 4.67
CA GLY A 7 -8.96 15.67 4.43
C GLY A 7 -7.45 15.53 4.18
N LYS A 8 -6.88 14.32 4.27
CA LYS A 8 -5.50 14.04 3.85
C LYS A 8 -5.42 13.74 2.35
N ARG A 9 -4.22 13.91 1.78
CA ARG A 9 -3.92 13.39 0.44
C ARG A 9 -4.14 11.87 0.44
N ALA A 10 -4.79 11.36 -0.60
CA ALA A 10 -5.01 9.94 -0.78
C ALA A 10 -3.71 9.26 -1.24
N ASP A 11 -2.79 9.10 -0.28
CA ASP A 11 -1.48 8.47 -0.44
C ASP A 11 -1.44 7.18 0.41
N PHE A 12 -1.48 6.01 -0.22
CA PHE A 12 -1.39 4.70 0.44
C PHE A 12 -0.98 3.59 -0.53
N ALA A 13 -0.53 2.45 0.00
CA ALA A 13 -0.24 1.24 -0.77
C ALA A 13 -1.36 0.22 -0.61
N VAL A 14 -1.59 -0.59 -1.64
CA VAL A 14 -2.46 -1.77 -1.60
C VAL A 14 -1.54 -2.99 -1.62
N LEU A 15 -1.73 -3.89 -0.65
CA LEU A 15 -0.88 -5.08 -0.48
C LEU A 15 -1.54 -6.28 -1.18
N GLU A 16 -0.75 -7.12 -1.83
CA GLU A 16 -1.21 -8.43 -2.34
C GLU A 16 -1.28 -9.47 -1.24
N ASP A 17 -0.28 -9.45 -0.36
CA ASP A 17 -0.22 -10.33 0.80
C ASP A 17 -0.99 -9.73 1.97
N ASP A 18 -1.65 -10.59 2.74
CA ASP A 18 -2.28 -10.17 3.98
C ASP A 18 -1.21 -10.05 5.10
N PRO A 19 -0.95 -8.82 5.60
CA PRO A 19 0.06 -8.58 6.64
C PRO A 19 -0.25 -9.28 7.97
N GLU A 20 -1.52 -9.60 8.26
CA GLU A 20 -1.88 -10.34 9.47
C GLU A 20 -1.53 -11.84 9.36
N ASN A 21 -1.47 -12.38 8.13
CA ASN A 21 -1.13 -13.76 7.87
C ASN A 21 0.37 -14.00 7.67
N ILE A 22 1.09 -13.07 7.02
CA ILE A 22 2.54 -13.25 6.77
C ILE A 22 3.41 -12.98 8.00
N GLY A 23 2.88 -12.34 9.04
CA GLY A 23 3.64 -12.03 10.26
C GLY A 23 4.54 -10.79 10.12
N GLY A 24 4.81 -10.14 11.26
CA GLY A 24 5.51 -8.85 11.32
C GLY A 24 6.94 -8.90 10.80
N GLU A 25 7.64 -10.01 11.01
CA GLU A 25 9.01 -10.24 10.56
C GLU A 25 9.16 -10.29 9.04
N ASN A 26 8.07 -10.63 8.32
CA ASN A 26 8.05 -10.75 6.87
C ASN A 26 7.47 -9.51 6.18
N LEU A 27 7.02 -8.49 6.93
CA LEU A 27 6.45 -7.26 6.36
C LEU A 27 7.40 -6.53 5.40
N LYS A 28 8.72 -6.67 5.59
CA LYS A 28 9.71 -6.07 4.68
C LYS A 28 9.63 -6.64 3.25
N ASP A 29 9.10 -7.85 3.10
CA ASP A 29 9.00 -8.60 1.85
C ASP A 29 7.55 -8.64 1.34
N VAL A 30 6.63 -7.91 1.99
CA VAL A 30 5.21 -7.87 1.60
C VAL A 30 5.07 -7.39 0.16
N ARG A 31 4.33 -8.14 -0.65
CA ARG A 31 4.11 -7.75 -2.05
C ARG A 31 3.10 -6.62 -2.11
N VAL A 32 3.43 -5.60 -2.90
CA VAL A 32 2.56 -4.45 -3.16
C VAL A 32 1.88 -4.68 -4.50
N TRP A 33 0.55 -4.70 -4.49
CA TRP A 33 -0.24 -4.74 -5.72
C TRP A 33 -0.09 -3.42 -6.50
N GLY A 34 -0.13 -2.31 -5.78
CA GLY A 34 0.01 -0.98 -6.36
C GLY A 34 -0.02 0.12 -5.31
N THR A 35 0.14 1.35 -5.78
CA THR A 35 0.07 2.54 -4.93
C THR A 35 -0.99 3.50 -5.42
N VAL A 36 -1.55 4.27 -4.48
CA VAL A 36 -2.38 5.43 -4.77
C VAL A 36 -1.59 6.64 -4.30
N GLN A 37 -1.36 7.59 -5.20
CA GLN A 37 -0.67 8.85 -4.89
C GLN A 37 -1.54 10.01 -5.35
N GLY A 38 -1.94 10.88 -4.42
CA GLY A 38 -2.85 11.99 -4.67
C GLY A 38 -4.20 11.57 -5.25
N GLY A 39 -4.63 10.32 -5.01
CA GLY A 39 -5.84 9.74 -5.59
C GLY A 39 -5.66 9.11 -6.98
N ARG A 40 -4.46 9.13 -7.56
CA ARG A 40 -4.15 8.43 -8.82
C ARG A 40 -3.58 7.05 -8.52
N ILE A 41 -4.09 6.04 -9.22
CA ILE A 41 -3.65 4.65 -9.10
C ILE A 41 -2.42 4.40 -9.98
N PHE A 42 -1.44 3.68 -9.42
CA PHE A 42 -0.26 3.16 -10.10
C PHE A 42 -0.13 1.67 -9.77
N ASP A 43 -0.43 0.81 -10.75
CA ASP A 43 -0.35 -0.65 -10.64
C ASP A 43 1.10 -1.10 -10.80
N ALA A 44 1.61 -1.86 -9.80
CA ALA A 44 3.00 -2.31 -9.76
C ALA A 44 3.39 -3.21 -10.94
N ALA A 45 2.44 -3.90 -11.58
CA ALA A 45 2.71 -4.73 -12.75
C ALA A 45 2.92 -3.91 -14.04
N THR A 46 2.66 -2.60 -14.01
CA THR A 46 2.65 -1.73 -15.20
C THR A 46 3.62 -0.54 -15.14
N ILE A 47 4.40 -0.44 -14.07
CA ILE A 47 5.48 0.55 -13.88
C ILE A 47 6.84 -0.13 -13.92
#